data_AF-A0A6C0IDY6-F1
#
_entry.id   AF-A0A6C0IDY6-F1
#
_cell.length_a   1.000
_cell.length_b   1.000
_cell.length_c   1.000
_cell.angle_alpha   90.00
_cell.angle_beta   90.00
_cell.angle_gamma   90.00
#
_symmetry.space_group_name_H-M   'P 1'
#
loop_
_entity.id
_entity.type
_entity.pdbx_description
1 polymer ?
#
loop_
_entity_poly.entity_id
_entity_poly.type
_entity_poly.pdbx_seq_one_letter_code
_entity_poly.pdbx_strand_id
1 'polypeptide(L)'
;MASSYLNIVTFLLTTLFYYMAIKPSLTYDILTDTQKYKTYTSNSHVYLAVYFLLVIVTQFIINASIITTNCGGSITENMGAAGLLTFIPWTFIFGVIIAILIIYPGFKSAFSDVIGYYYVSSSATKVLTDLLIDKDVQKQMDKDTELTTEKKEALESAADAIIKICGNTSILINQIVPSNFVEYWNILTPLMKDKYRIGDNTDIRNNLFELVVTRDNIGEALWFMYTGLLLTSIVQLNITTRGCASNPKTMEQNYKKFIDNETVAKQKQEQATSSIYTIT
;
A
#
# COMPACT_ATOMS: atom_id res chain seq x y z
N MET A 1 -7.63 -17.25 -18.71
CA MET A 1 -8.06 -16.86 -17.35
C MET A 1 -7.04 -17.23 -16.28
N ALA A 2 -6.52 -18.46 -16.20
CA ALA A 2 -5.53 -18.86 -15.18
C ALA A 2 -4.26 -17.98 -15.15
N SER A 3 -3.75 -17.60 -16.32
CA SER A 3 -2.55 -16.75 -16.46
C SER A 3 -2.74 -15.33 -15.91
N SER A 4 -3.99 -14.85 -15.81
CA SER A 4 -4.29 -13.50 -15.37
C SER A 4 -4.00 -13.30 -13.88
N TYR A 5 -4.43 -14.27 -13.09
CA TYR A 5 -4.27 -14.28 -11.64
C TYR A 5 -2.80 -14.29 -11.21
N LEU A 6 -1.91 -14.88 -12.00
CA LEU A 6 -0.49 -14.98 -11.65
C LEU A 6 0.20 -13.61 -11.56
N ASN A 7 -0.09 -12.68 -12.49
CA ASN A 7 0.46 -11.31 -12.41
C ASN A 7 -0.02 -10.58 -11.16
N ILE A 8 -1.33 -10.67 -10.89
CA ILE A 8 -1.98 -9.99 -9.76
C ILE A 8 -1.41 -10.53 -8.45
N VAL A 9 -1.41 -11.85 -8.27
CA VAL A 9 -0.90 -12.50 -7.06
C VAL A 9 0.58 -12.16 -6.86
N THR A 10 1.40 -12.23 -7.89
CA THR A 10 2.83 -11.93 -7.74
C THR A 10 3.08 -10.45 -7.43
N PHE A 11 2.31 -9.54 -8.03
CA PHE A 11 2.37 -8.12 -7.69
C PHE A 11 1.99 -7.87 -6.23
N LEU A 12 0.89 -8.47 -5.75
CA LEU A 12 0.43 -8.32 -4.37
C LEU A 12 1.45 -8.91 -3.39
N LEU A 13 2.02 -10.08 -3.68
CA LEU A 13 3.07 -10.67 -2.85
C LEU A 13 4.35 -9.82 -2.83
N THR A 14 4.76 -9.26 -3.96
CA THR A 14 5.93 -8.36 -4.03
C THR A 14 5.68 -7.09 -3.23
N THR A 15 4.47 -6.54 -3.30
CA THR A 15 4.07 -5.36 -2.53
C THR A 15 4.01 -5.67 -1.03
N LEU A 16 3.46 -6.82 -0.64
CA LEU A 16 3.44 -7.28 0.74
C LEU A 16 4.87 -7.45 1.28
N PHE A 17 5.75 -8.09 0.50
CA PHE A 17 7.15 -8.27 0.86
C PHE A 17 7.87 -6.93 1.05
N TYR A 18 7.59 -5.92 0.22
CA TYR A 18 8.14 -4.59 0.41
C TYR A 18 7.77 -4.00 1.77
N TYR A 19 6.48 -4.02 2.15
CA TYR A 19 6.04 -3.46 3.44
C TYR A 19 6.49 -4.28 4.65
N MET A 20 6.68 -5.59 4.51
CA MET A 20 7.08 -6.46 5.63
C MET A 20 8.59 -6.52 5.84
N ALA A 21 9.40 -6.43 4.78
CA ALA A 21 10.83 -6.76 4.86
C ALA A 21 11.77 -5.65 4.35
N ILE A 22 11.32 -4.78 3.44
CA ILE A 22 12.21 -3.82 2.76
C ILE A 22 11.99 -2.39 3.27
N LYS A 23 10.74 -1.97 3.45
CA LYS A 23 10.40 -0.59 3.79
C LYS A 23 10.91 -0.26 5.21
N PRO A 24 11.77 0.76 5.38
CA PRO A 24 12.21 1.17 6.70
C PRO A 24 11.05 1.78 7.50
N SER A 25 11.01 1.54 8.81
CA SER A 25 10.03 2.16 9.69
C SER A 25 10.47 3.57 10.12
N LEU A 26 9.55 4.52 10.09
CA LEU A 26 9.78 5.86 10.64
C LEU A 26 9.43 5.85 12.13
N THR A 27 10.41 6.13 12.98
CA THR A 27 10.21 6.28 14.42
C THR A 27 10.30 7.76 14.84
N TYR A 28 9.78 8.08 16.03
CA TYR A 28 9.77 9.46 16.53
C TYR A 28 11.20 10.02 16.70
N ASP A 29 12.14 9.19 17.16
CA ASP A 29 13.55 9.57 17.30
C ASP A 29 14.22 9.88 15.96
N ILE A 30 13.78 9.22 14.88
CA ILE A 30 14.23 9.51 13.52
C ILE A 30 13.62 10.83 13.03
N LEU A 31 12.34 11.09 13.34
CA LEU A 31 11.65 12.31 12.92
C LEU A 31 12.26 13.58 13.53
N THR A 32 12.65 13.53 14.81
CA THR A 32 13.13 14.69 15.58
C THR A 32 14.60 15.02 15.35
N ASP A 33 15.40 14.06 14.90
CA ASP A 33 16.81 14.24 14.58
C ASP A 33 17.00 14.53 13.08
N THR A 34 17.45 15.74 12.74
CA THR A 34 17.61 16.18 11.35
C THR A 34 18.54 15.29 10.53
N GLN A 35 19.61 14.75 11.12
CA GLN A 35 20.58 13.90 10.41
C GLN A 35 20.00 12.50 10.19
N LYS A 36 19.34 11.92 11.20
CA LYS A 36 18.66 10.63 11.07
C LYS A 36 17.51 10.71 10.09
N TYR A 37 16.72 11.79 10.13
CA TYR A 37 15.61 12.00 9.20
C TYR A 37 16.10 12.10 7.75
N LYS A 38 17.17 12.85 7.49
CA LYS A 38 17.77 12.95 6.15
C LYS A 38 18.24 11.59 5.63
N THR A 39 18.89 10.81 6.49
CA THR A 39 19.38 9.46 6.17
C THR A 39 18.21 8.51 5.89
N TYR A 40 17.19 8.53 6.74
CA TYR A 40 15.96 7.75 6.59
C TYR A 40 15.28 8.05 5.26
N THR A 41 15.08 9.33 4.94
CA THR A 41 14.40 9.75 3.69
C THR A 41 15.18 9.26 2.47
N SER A 42 16.51 9.44 2.45
CA SER A 42 17.36 8.92 1.37
C SER A 42 17.23 7.40 1.23
N ASN A 43 17.35 6.66 2.34
CA ASN A 43 17.24 5.20 2.33
C ASN A 43 15.85 4.74 1.89
N SER A 44 14.79 5.40 2.37
CA SER A 44 13.41 5.11 1.99
C SER A 44 13.21 5.26 0.48
N HIS A 45 13.79 6.28 -0.15
CA HIS A 45 13.71 6.44 -1.61
C HIS A 45 14.51 5.37 -2.37
N VAL A 46 15.67 4.96 -1.85
CA VAL A 46 16.45 3.85 -2.43
C VAL A 46 15.66 2.54 -2.35
N TYR A 47 15.09 2.21 -1.19
CA TYR A 47 14.28 1.01 -1.02
C TYR A 47 13.01 1.02 -1.88
N LEU A 48 12.40 2.19 -2.05
CA LEU A 48 11.25 2.38 -2.95
C LEU A 48 11.66 2.18 -4.41
N ALA A 49 12.84 2.64 -4.83
CA ALA A 49 13.38 2.38 -6.17
C ALA A 49 13.68 0.89 -6.39
N VAL A 50 14.23 0.20 -5.39
CA VAL A 50 14.43 -1.25 -5.41
C VAL A 50 13.09 -1.98 -5.55
N TYR A 51 12.06 -1.59 -4.80
CA TYR A 51 10.71 -2.12 -4.93
C TYR A 51 10.15 -1.92 -6.34
N PHE A 52 10.27 -0.71 -6.89
CA PHE A 52 9.83 -0.42 -8.25
C PHE A 52 10.51 -1.32 -9.30
N LEU A 53 11.82 -1.52 -9.18
CA LEU A 53 12.57 -2.43 -10.04
C LEU A 53 12.13 -3.89 -9.87
N LEU A 54 11.93 -4.35 -8.62
CA LEU A 54 11.43 -5.70 -8.34
C LEU A 54 10.06 -5.94 -8.97
N VAL A 55 9.14 -4.99 -8.86
CA VAL A 55 7.82 -5.06 -9.50
C VAL A 55 7.97 -5.17 -11.02
N ILE A 56 8.79 -4.30 -11.64
CA ILE A 56 8.99 -4.33 -13.09
C ILE A 56 9.57 -5.66 -13.56
N VAL A 57 10.61 -6.17 -12.90
CA VAL A 57 11.29 -7.41 -13.27
C VAL A 57 10.36 -8.61 -13.11
N THR A 58 9.67 -8.71 -11.97
CA THR A 58 8.74 -9.82 -11.71
C THR A 58 7.59 -9.82 -12.72
N GLN A 59 6.99 -8.65 -12.99
CA GLN A 59 5.92 -8.53 -13.99
C GLN A 59 6.41 -8.83 -15.40
N PHE A 60 7.63 -8.43 -15.76
CA PHE A 60 8.21 -8.75 -17.07
C PHE A 60 8.39 -10.26 -17.26
N ILE A 61 8.95 -10.95 -16.27
CA ILE A 61 9.16 -12.41 -16.31
C ILE A 61 7.82 -13.14 -16.49
N ILE A 62 6.80 -12.75 -15.73
CA ILE A 62 5.48 -13.40 -15.83
C ILE A 62 4.84 -13.09 -17.18
N ASN A 63 4.82 -11.82 -17.60
CA ASN A 63 4.25 -11.43 -18.90
C ASN A 63 4.93 -12.14 -20.08
N ALA A 64 6.26 -12.29 -20.05
CA ALA A 64 6.99 -13.05 -21.05
C ALA A 64 6.60 -14.54 -21.05
N SER A 65 6.39 -15.12 -19.86
CA SER A 65 5.92 -16.50 -19.70
C SER A 65 4.50 -16.70 -20.22
N ILE A 66 3.59 -15.74 -19.96
CA ILE A 66 2.21 -15.76 -20.46
C ILE A 66 2.19 -15.70 -21.99
N ILE A 67 2.94 -14.78 -22.59
CA ILE A 67 3.03 -14.66 -24.05
C ILE A 67 3.58 -15.96 -24.65
N THR A 68 4.63 -16.52 -24.05
CA THR A 68 5.24 -17.78 -24.55
C THR A 68 4.27 -18.96 -24.46
N THR A 69 3.47 -19.03 -23.40
CA THR A 69 2.47 -20.09 -23.22
C THR A 69 1.34 -19.97 -24.26
N ASN A 70 0.92 -18.75 -24.57
CA ASN A 70 -0.18 -18.50 -25.51
C ASN A 70 0.26 -18.56 -26.98
N CYS A 71 1.46 -18.10 -27.30
CA CYS A 71 1.95 -17.96 -28.67
C CYS A 71 2.95 -19.04 -29.11
N GLY A 72 3.46 -19.84 -28.17
CA GLY A 72 4.54 -20.78 -28.41
C GLY A 72 5.90 -20.09 -28.58
N GLY A 73 6.90 -20.89 -28.97
CA GLY A 73 8.28 -20.44 -29.09
C GLY A 73 9.01 -20.40 -27.75
N SER A 74 10.17 -19.74 -27.75
CA SER A 74 10.99 -19.52 -26.56
C SER A 74 10.68 -18.18 -25.90
N ILE A 75 11.02 -18.04 -24.62
CA ILE A 75 10.91 -16.76 -23.89
C ILE A 75 11.69 -15.67 -24.63
N THR A 76 12.89 -15.98 -25.13
CA THR A 76 13.76 -15.04 -25.84
C THR A 76 13.13 -14.48 -27.12
N GLU A 77 12.35 -15.28 -27.86
CA GLU A 77 11.63 -14.80 -29.05
C GLU A 77 10.47 -13.85 -28.69
N ASN A 78 9.86 -14.04 -27.53
CA ASN A 78 8.72 -13.26 -27.05
C ASN A 78 9.12 -12.08 -26.14
N MET A 79 10.39 -11.98 -25.73
CA MET A 79 10.90 -10.98 -24.79
C MET A 79 10.72 -9.54 -25.27
N GLY A 80 10.93 -9.26 -26.56
CA GLY A 80 10.79 -7.89 -27.09
C GLY A 80 9.37 -7.35 -26.93
N ALA A 81 8.38 -8.16 -27.26
CA ALA A 81 6.97 -7.82 -27.10
C ALA A 81 6.57 -7.70 -25.62
N ALA A 82 6.99 -8.66 -24.80
CA ALA A 82 6.76 -8.65 -23.36
C ALA A 82 7.35 -7.40 -22.70
N GLY A 83 8.52 -6.98 -23.16
CA GLY A 83 9.24 -5.81 -22.66
C GLY A 83 8.47 -4.53 -22.94
N LEU A 84 8.07 -4.29 -24.19
CA LEU A 84 7.31 -3.09 -24.56
C LEU A 84 5.97 -3.01 -23.81
N LEU A 85 5.25 -4.13 -23.72
CA LEU A 85 3.96 -4.18 -23.04
C LEU A 85 4.06 -4.08 -21.51
N THR A 86 5.24 -4.34 -20.93
CA THR A 86 5.44 -4.24 -19.48
C THR A 86 6.13 -2.92 -19.10
N PHE A 87 7.33 -2.66 -19.61
CA PHE A 87 8.16 -1.54 -19.15
C PHE A 87 7.48 -0.19 -19.39
N ILE A 88 6.81 0.01 -20.54
CA ILE A 88 6.18 1.29 -20.85
C ILE A 88 5.05 1.61 -19.85
N PRO A 89 3.97 0.81 -19.76
CA PRO A 89 2.87 1.15 -18.85
C PRO A 89 3.30 1.14 -17.38
N TRP A 90 4.16 0.21 -16.95
CA TRP A 90 4.66 0.21 -15.58
C TRP A 90 5.52 1.43 -15.26
N THR A 91 6.43 1.83 -16.15
CA THR A 91 7.28 3.01 -15.89
C THR A 91 6.46 4.30 -15.89
N PHE A 92 5.61 4.49 -16.90
CA PHE A 92 4.89 5.75 -17.07
C PHE A 92 3.67 5.91 -16.16
N ILE A 93 3.00 4.82 -15.76
CA ILE A 93 1.81 4.93 -14.89
C ILE A 93 2.21 4.68 -13.44
N PHE A 94 2.85 3.54 -13.14
CA PHE A 94 3.23 3.21 -11.76
C PHE A 94 4.34 4.13 -11.25
N GLY A 95 5.35 4.40 -12.07
CA GLY A 95 6.44 5.32 -11.72
C GLY A 95 5.95 6.75 -11.50
N VAL A 96 4.98 7.23 -12.29
CA VAL A 96 4.38 8.55 -12.08
C VAL A 96 3.57 8.61 -10.78
N ILE A 97 2.79 7.57 -10.46
CA ILE A 97 2.07 7.51 -9.17
C ILE A 97 3.07 7.53 -8.00
N ILE A 98 4.15 6.76 -8.06
CA ILE A 98 5.22 6.80 -7.06
C ILE A 98 5.79 8.23 -6.93
N ALA A 99 6.09 8.89 -8.04
CA ALA A 99 6.61 10.26 -8.01
C ALA A 99 5.61 11.26 -7.39
N ILE A 100 4.32 11.14 -7.71
CA ILE A 100 3.25 11.95 -7.11
C ILE A 100 3.21 11.76 -5.59
N LEU A 101 3.29 10.53 -5.09
CA LEU A 101 3.27 10.27 -3.64
C LEU A 101 4.50 10.79 -2.91
N ILE A 102 5.65 10.91 -3.59
CA ILE A 102 6.87 11.51 -3.03
C ILE A 102 6.74 13.03 -2.99
N ILE A 103 6.32 13.66 -4.08
CA ILE A 103 6.25 15.12 -4.23
C ILE A 103 5.08 15.70 -3.43
N TYR A 104 3.94 15.00 -3.44
CA TYR A 104 2.69 15.39 -2.80
C TYR A 104 2.24 14.32 -1.81
N PRO A 105 2.86 14.22 -0.62
CA PRO A 105 2.51 13.20 0.38
C PRO A 105 1.05 13.29 0.82
N GLY A 106 0.46 14.49 0.76
CA GLY A 106 -0.98 14.68 1.02
C GLY A 106 -1.89 13.86 0.11
N PHE A 107 -1.43 13.38 -1.04
CA PHE A 107 -2.21 12.51 -1.92
C PHE A 107 -2.54 11.14 -1.28
N LYS A 108 -1.74 10.71 -0.29
CA LYS A 108 -2.02 9.50 0.50
C LYS A 108 -3.32 9.61 1.31
N SER A 109 -3.74 10.83 1.66
CA SER A 109 -4.95 11.11 2.46
C SER A 109 -6.21 10.52 1.85
N ALA A 110 -6.30 10.47 0.52
CA ALA A 110 -7.43 9.92 -0.22
C ALA A 110 -7.80 8.49 0.23
N PHE A 111 -6.80 7.69 0.61
CA PHE A 111 -7.00 6.34 1.15
C PHE A 111 -6.72 6.24 2.64
N SER A 112 -5.74 6.98 3.18
CA SER A 112 -5.38 6.91 4.60
C SER A 112 -6.48 7.42 5.51
N ASP A 113 -7.29 8.39 5.07
CA ASP A 113 -8.32 9.00 5.93
C ASP A 113 -9.60 8.16 5.98
N VAL A 114 -9.73 7.21 5.06
CA VAL A 114 -10.86 6.27 5.00
C VAL A 114 -10.42 4.90 5.49
N ILE A 115 -9.57 4.21 4.73
CA ILE A 115 -9.18 2.82 5.02
C ILE A 115 -8.10 2.77 6.09
N GLY A 116 -7.09 3.66 5.99
CA GLY A 116 -6.07 3.78 7.03
C GLY A 116 -6.70 4.12 8.38
N TYR A 117 -7.59 5.11 8.40
CA TYR A 117 -8.36 5.51 9.57
C TYR A 117 -9.12 4.33 10.15
N TYR A 118 -9.89 3.62 9.34
CA TYR A 118 -10.65 2.46 9.79
C TYR A 118 -9.75 1.44 10.51
N TYR A 119 -8.56 1.17 9.96
CA TYR A 119 -7.58 0.25 10.53
C TYR A 119 -7.02 0.71 11.89
N VAL A 120 -6.67 2.00 12.03
CA VAL A 120 -6.02 2.51 13.25
C VAL A 120 -6.99 3.11 14.28
N SER A 121 -8.24 3.37 13.90
CA SER A 121 -9.21 4.18 14.66
C SER A 121 -9.41 3.72 16.10
N SER A 122 -9.56 2.41 16.33
CA SER A 122 -9.77 1.85 17.68
C SER A 122 -8.56 2.09 18.58
N SER A 123 -7.36 1.77 18.10
CA SER A 123 -6.12 1.96 18.85
C SER A 123 -5.81 3.43 19.07
N ALA A 124 -5.97 4.27 18.03
CA ALA A 124 -5.72 5.69 18.11
C ALA A 124 -6.71 6.39 19.05
N THR A 125 -7.98 5.98 19.05
CA THR A 125 -8.97 6.48 20.01
C THR A 125 -8.59 6.13 21.44
N LYS A 126 -8.17 4.88 21.72
CA LYS A 126 -7.71 4.48 23.06
C LYS A 126 -6.52 5.31 23.52
N VAL A 127 -5.53 5.50 22.65
CA VAL A 127 -4.34 6.32 22.94
C VAL A 127 -4.74 7.78 23.21
N LEU A 128 -5.58 8.37 22.37
CA LEU A 128 -6.02 9.76 22.53
C LEU A 128 -6.90 9.96 23.78
N THR A 129 -7.79 9.03 24.10
CA THR A 129 -8.61 9.08 25.33
C THR A 129 -7.76 8.89 26.59
N ASP A 130 -6.71 8.07 26.54
CA ASP A 130 -5.79 7.97 27.67
C ASP A 130 -4.91 9.23 27.78
N LEU A 131 -4.44 9.77 26.67
CA LEU A 131 -3.57 10.94 26.59
C LEU A 131 -4.26 12.22 27.09
N LEU A 132 -5.47 12.47 26.60
CA LEU A 132 -6.20 13.73 26.79
C LEU A 132 -7.09 13.68 28.03
N ILE A 133 -7.33 14.86 28.61
CA ILE A 133 -8.24 15.01 29.76
C ILE A 133 -9.67 14.65 29.34
N ASP A 134 -10.37 13.89 30.20
CA ASP A 134 -11.75 13.47 29.95
C ASP A 134 -12.72 14.67 30.02
N LYS A 135 -13.89 14.57 29.39
CA LYS A 135 -14.86 15.67 29.12
C LYS A 135 -15.40 16.45 30.35
N ASP A 136 -14.95 16.13 31.56
CA ASP A 136 -15.29 16.86 32.80
C ASP A 136 -14.38 18.08 33.06
N VAL A 137 -13.68 18.60 32.04
CA VAL A 137 -12.89 19.85 32.10
C VAL A 137 -13.71 21.04 32.64
N GLN A 138 -15.01 21.11 32.30
CA GLN A 138 -15.92 22.13 32.85
C GLN A 138 -16.03 22.07 34.37
N LYS A 139 -16.02 20.88 34.98
CA LYS A 139 -16.14 20.74 36.45
C LYS A 139 -14.88 21.15 37.21
N GLN A 140 -13.72 21.23 36.54
CA GLN A 140 -12.47 21.70 37.14
C GLN A 140 -12.24 23.20 36.91
N MET A 141 -12.70 23.77 35.78
CA MET A 141 -12.67 25.22 35.54
C MET A 141 -13.51 26.01 36.56
N ASP A 142 -14.62 25.44 37.04
CA ASP A 142 -15.50 26.05 38.05
C ASP A 142 -14.97 25.97 39.49
N LYS A 143 -13.92 25.18 39.75
CA LYS A 143 -13.39 24.94 41.11
C LYS A 143 -12.15 25.75 41.46
N ASP A 144 -11.50 26.37 40.48
CA ASP A 144 -10.22 27.05 40.68
C ASP A 144 -10.40 28.58 40.59
N THR A 145 -10.63 29.21 41.74
CA THR A 145 -10.95 30.65 41.86
C THR A 145 -9.77 31.61 41.57
N GLU A 146 -8.60 31.11 41.18
CA GLU A 146 -7.36 31.89 41.00
C GLU A 146 -6.76 31.87 39.57
N LEU A 147 -7.59 31.70 38.54
CA LEU A 147 -7.11 31.78 37.15
C LEU A 147 -7.05 33.24 36.64
N THR A 148 -5.85 33.70 36.29
CA THR A 148 -5.62 34.96 35.54
C THR A 148 -6.34 34.94 34.20
N THR A 149 -6.93 36.08 33.78
CA THR A 149 -7.76 36.23 32.56
C THR A 149 -7.16 35.61 31.29
N GLU A 150 -5.84 35.72 31.11
CA GLU A 150 -5.11 35.19 29.95
C GLU A 150 -5.02 33.64 29.95
N LYS A 151 -4.88 33.01 31.12
CA LYS A 151 -4.96 31.55 31.27
C LYS A 151 -6.38 31.05 31.04
N LYS A 152 -7.38 31.84 31.42
CA LYS A 152 -8.79 31.50 31.22
C LYS A 152 -9.17 31.51 29.73
N GLU A 153 -8.73 32.52 28.96
CA GLU A 153 -8.94 32.56 27.51
C GLU A 153 -8.17 31.43 26.78
N ALA A 154 -6.93 31.15 27.18
CA ALA A 154 -6.16 30.02 26.64
C ALA A 154 -6.82 28.67 26.98
N LEU A 155 -7.38 28.53 28.19
CA LEU A 155 -8.12 27.34 28.62
C LEU A 155 -9.49 27.22 27.96
N GLU A 156 -10.18 28.32 27.67
CA GLU A 156 -11.45 28.33 26.91
C GLU A 156 -11.22 27.98 25.44
N SER A 157 -10.18 28.53 24.80
CA SER A 157 -9.79 28.15 23.43
C SER A 157 -9.32 26.69 23.36
N ALA A 158 -8.55 26.25 24.36
CA ALA A 158 -8.17 24.86 24.54
C ALA A 158 -9.39 23.97 24.79
N ALA A 159 -10.36 24.39 25.60
CA ALA A 159 -11.59 23.65 25.90
C ALA A 159 -12.52 23.58 24.69
N ASP A 160 -12.64 24.64 23.88
CA ASP A 160 -13.39 24.65 22.62
C ASP A 160 -12.72 23.77 21.55
N ALA A 161 -11.38 23.80 21.48
CA ALA A 161 -10.62 22.86 20.66
C ALA A 161 -10.84 21.43 21.17
N ILE A 162 -10.75 21.17 22.49
CA ILE A 162 -11.07 19.87 23.12
C ILE A 162 -12.50 19.45 22.83
N ILE A 163 -13.51 20.31 22.87
CA ILE A 163 -14.92 19.95 22.62
C ILE A 163 -15.13 19.61 21.14
N LYS A 164 -14.52 20.35 20.22
CA LYS A 164 -14.52 20.04 18.78
C LYS A 164 -13.71 18.77 18.46
N ILE A 165 -12.61 18.53 19.16
CA ILE A 165 -11.70 17.38 19.01
C ILE A 165 -12.29 16.10 19.66
N CYS A 166 -12.76 16.18 20.89
CA CYS A 166 -13.36 15.08 21.66
C CYS A 166 -14.83 14.83 21.30
N GLY A 167 -15.48 15.76 20.59
CA GLY A 167 -16.74 15.51 19.90
C GLY A 167 -16.59 14.49 18.76
N ASN A 168 -15.41 14.45 18.12
CA ASN A 168 -15.14 13.51 17.04
C ASN A 168 -13.63 13.19 16.89
N THR A 169 -13.15 12.23 17.67
CA THR A 169 -11.75 11.74 17.65
C THR A 169 -11.28 11.33 16.25
N SER A 170 -12.21 10.98 15.34
CA SER A 170 -11.90 10.65 13.94
C SER A 170 -11.28 11.81 13.17
N ILE A 171 -11.73 13.05 13.42
CA ILE A 171 -11.24 14.24 12.75
C ILE A 171 -9.79 14.47 13.17
N LEU A 172 -9.50 14.38 14.47
CA LEU A 172 -8.14 14.56 14.97
C LEU A 172 -7.18 13.52 14.39
N ILE A 173 -7.57 12.25 14.38
CA ILE A 173 -6.73 11.17 13.84
C ILE A 173 -6.36 11.47 12.39
N ASN A 174 -7.30 11.89 11.55
CA ASN A 174 -7.04 12.13 10.12
C ASN A 174 -6.19 13.36 9.85
N GLN A 175 -6.23 14.39 10.71
CA GLN A 175 -5.44 15.61 10.53
C GLN A 175 -3.95 15.44 10.90
N ILE A 176 -3.63 14.48 11.78
CA ILE A 176 -2.25 14.23 12.21
C ILE A 176 -1.56 13.31 11.22
N VAL A 177 -0.57 13.80 10.49
CA VAL A 177 0.30 13.04 9.55
C VAL A 177 1.75 13.06 10.04
N PRO A 178 2.65 12.18 9.53
CA PRO A 178 4.01 12.12 10.03
C PRO A 178 4.79 13.45 9.96
N SER A 179 4.53 14.26 8.93
CA SER A 179 5.22 15.55 8.72
C SER A 179 4.80 16.66 9.69
N ASN A 180 3.57 16.64 10.19
CA ASN A 180 3.05 17.65 11.13
C ASN A 180 2.93 17.12 12.57
N PHE A 181 3.38 15.89 12.83
CA PHE A 181 3.18 15.23 14.12
C PHE A 181 3.72 16.05 15.30
N VAL A 182 4.91 16.63 15.19
CA VAL A 182 5.53 17.42 16.27
C VAL A 182 4.71 18.68 16.58
N GLU A 183 4.19 19.35 15.54
CA GLU A 183 3.32 20.51 15.70
C GLU A 183 2.03 20.14 16.43
N TYR A 184 1.34 19.09 15.98
CA TYR A 184 0.12 18.60 16.63
C TYR A 184 0.38 18.09 18.05
N TRP A 185 1.52 17.44 18.29
CA TRP A 185 1.91 17.02 19.63
C TRP A 185 2.04 18.21 20.59
N ASN A 186 2.65 19.31 20.14
CA ASN A 186 2.76 20.54 20.92
C ASN A 186 1.39 21.21 21.17
N ILE A 187 0.50 21.19 20.17
CA ILE A 187 -0.89 21.68 20.31
C ILE A 187 -1.67 20.86 21.34
N LEU A 188 -1.46 19.54 21.36
CA LEU A 188 -2.13 18.64 22.30
C LEU A 188 -1.53 18.68 23.71
N THR A 189 -0.26 19.04 23.86
CA THR A 189 0.48 19.07 25.15
C THR A 189 -0.27 19.78 26.29
N PRO A 190 -0.84 21.00 26.13
CA PRO A 190 -1.60 21.65 27.19
C PRO A 190 -2.90 20.91 27.58
N LEU A 191 -3.39 20.03 26.71
CA LEU A 191 -4.65 19.28 26.85
C LEU A 191 -4.43 17.86 27.42
N MET A 192 -3.17 17.45 27.56
CA MET A 192 -2.79 16.14 28.09
C MET A 192 -3.04 16.07 29.60
N LYS A 193 -3.36 14.88 30.10
CA LYS A 193 -3.42 14.62 31.55
C LYS A 193 -2.07 14.93 32.21
N ASP A 194 -2.08 15.39 33.46
CA ASP A 194 -0.87 15.78 34.20
C ASP A 194 0.22 14.70 34.23
N LYS A 195 -0.17 13.43 34.30
CA LYS A 195 0.77 12.29 34.23
C LYS A 195 1.65 12.29 32.97
N TYR A 196 1.14 12.81 31.85
CA TYR A 196 1.86 12.88 30.57
C TYR A 196 2.43 14.28 30.28
N ARG A 197 1.91 15.31 30.95
CA ARG A 197 2.42 16.68 30.83
C ARG A 197 3.68 16.90 31.68
N ILE A 198 3.70 16.34 32.90
CA ILE A 198 4.77 16.52 33.89
C ILE A 198 5.66 15.26 33.98
N GLY A 199 5.05 14.08 33.76
CA GLY A 199 5.75 12.80 33.78
C GLY A 199 6.29 12.38 32.40
N ASP A 200 6.78 11.15 32.32
CA ASP A 200 7.25 10.57 31.06
C ASP A 200 6.08 10.30 30.11
N ASN A 201 6.17 10.83 28.89
CA ASN A 201 5.20 10.66 27.82
C ASN A 201 5.77 9.94 26.60
N THR A 202 6.99 9.38 26.72
CA THR A 202 7.70 8.76 25.60
C THR A 202 6.91 7.60 24.99
N ASP A 203 6.38 6.71 25.82
CA ASP A 203 5.64 5.53 25.35
C ASP A 203 4.35 5.90 24.61
N ILE A 204 3.53 6.78 25.21
CA ILE A 204 2.26 7.18 24.61
C ILE A 204 2.45 8.03 23.36
N ARG A 205 3.52 8.84 23.32
CA ARG A 205 3.93 9.61 22.13
C ARG A 205 4.35 8.69 21.00
N ASN A 206 5.23 7.72 21.29
CA ASN A 206 5.72 6.78 20.30
C ASN A 206 4.59 5.90 19.76
N ASN A 207 3.68 5.46 20.62
CA ASN A 207 2.50 4.68 20.23
C ASN A 207 1.56 5.49 19.32
N LEU A 208 1.27 6.76 19.67
CA LEU A 208 0.48 7.63 18.80
C LEU A 208 1.16 7.85 17.44
N PHE A 209 2.49 8.07 17.45
CA PHE A 209 3.26 8.28 16.24
C PHE A 209 3.26 7.05 15.33
N GLU A 210 3.44 5.86 15.90
CA GLU A 210 3.40 4.60 15.15
C GLU A 210 2.04 4.37 14.47
N LEU A 211 0.93 4.72 15.14
CA LEU A 211 -0.40 4.66 14.55
C LEU A 211 -0.57 5.66 13.40
N VAL A 212 -0.02 6.86 13.52
CA VAL A 212 -0.01 7.87 12.45
C VAL A 212 0.80 7.39 11.24
N VAL A 213 1.99 6.83 11.46
CA VAL A 213 2.84 6.26 10.40
C VAL A 213 2.16 5.06 9.74
N THR A 214 1.51 4.19 10.52
CA THR A 214 0.76 3.04 10.00
C THR A 214 -0.39 3.49 9.11
N ARG A 215 -1.13 4.52 9.52
CA ARG A 215 -2.21 5.10 8.71
C ARG A 215 -1.70 5.61 7.36
N ASP A 216 -0.61 6.37 7.36
CA ASP A 216 0.02 6.91 6.15
C ASP A 216 0.50 5.80 5.21
N ASN A 217 1.15 4.76 5.77
CA ASN A 217 1.63 3.60 5.04
C ASN A 217 0.50 2.81 4.37
N ILE A 218 -0.67 2.70 5.01
CA ILE A 218 -1.86 2.07 4.41
C ILE A 218 -2.35 2.89 3.21
N GLY A 219 -2.34 4.22 3.31
CA GLY A 219 -2.68 5.10 2.18
C GLY A 219 -1.76 4.92 0.98
N GLU A 220 -0.44 4.86 1.23
CA GLU A 220 0.56 4.57 0.21
C GLU A 220 0.37 3.16 -0.40
N ALA A 221 0.13 2.15 0.44
CA ALA A 221 -0.07 0.77 0.00
C ALA A 221 -1.30 0.64 -0.90
N LEU A 222 -2.38 1.35 -0.59
CA LEU A 222 -3.60 1.33 -1.41
C LEU A 222 -3.43 2.02 -2.74
N TRP A 223 -2.67 3.11 -2.81
CA TRP A 223 -2.28 3.70 -4.10
C TRP A 223 -1.49 2.70 -4.95
N PHE A 224 -0.50 2.03 -4.37
CA PHE A 224 0.25 1.01 -5.11
C PHE A 224 -0.65 -0.14 -5.55
N MET A 225 -1.49 -0.67 -4.66
CA MET A 225 -2.41 -1.75 -4.98
C MET A 225 -3.38 -1.38 -6.10
N TYR A 226 -4.05 -0.23 -5.99
CA TYR A 226 -5.03 0.21 -6.98
C TYR A 226 -4.39 0.41 -8.36
N THR A 227 -3.27 1.13 -8.41
CA THR A 227 -2.56 1.37 -9.68
C THR A 227 -1.99 0.07 -10.26
N GLY A 228 -1.43 -0.82 -9.44
CA GLY A 228 -0.89 -2.09 -9.91
C GLY A 228 -1.97 -3.05 -10.41
N LEU A 229 -3.14 -3.12 -9.77
CA LEU A 229 -4.29 -3.90 -10.26
C LEU A 229 -4.83 -3.38 -11.59
N LEU A 230 -4.93 -2.05 -11.72
CA LEU A 230 -5.32 -1.43 -12.99
C LEU A 230 -4.31 -1.77 -14.09
N LEU A 231 -3.01 -1.63 -13.80
CA LEU A 231 -1.94 -1.89 -14.76
C LEU A 231 -1.86 -3.35 -15.19
N THR A 232 -1.91 -4.28 -14.24
CA THR A 232 -1.93 -5.71 -14.57
C THR A 232 -3.10 -6.06 -15.49
N SER A 233 -4.28 -5.47 -15.24
CA SER A 233 -5.46 -5.64 -16.10
C SER A 233 -5.25 -5.08 -17.50
N ILE A 234 -4.73 -3.85 -17.61
CA ILE A 234 -4.45 -3.21 -18.91
C ILE A 234 -3.40 -3.99 -19.70
N VAL A 235 -2.30 -4.38 -19.06
CA VAL A 235 -1.21 -5.13 -19.72
C VAL A 235 -1.73 -6.46 -20.22
N GLN A 236 -2.53 -7.17 -19.45
CA GLN A 236 -3.10 -8.45 -19.88
C GLN A 236 -4.12 -8.31 -21.01
N LEU A 237 -4.94 -7.26 -20.98
CA LEU A 237 -5.83 -6.95 -22.09
C LEU A 237 -5.00 -6.77 -23.37
N ASN A 238 -3.92 -5.97 -23.32
CA ASN A 238 -3.03 -5.75 -24.45
C ASN A 238 -2.31 -7.04 -24.91
N ILE A 239 -1.86 -7.89 -23.97
CA ILE A 239 -1.26 -9.19 -24.32
C ILE A 239 -2.27 -10.07 -25.05
N THR A 240 -3.52 -10.10 -24.60
CA THR A 240 -4.58 -10.93 -25.17
C THR A 240 -5.03 -10.43 -26.53
N THR A 241 -5.10 -9.11 -26.74
CA THR A 241 -5.57 -8.51 -28.00
C THR A 241 -4.50 -8.36 -29.07
N ARG A 242 -3.22 -8.31 -28.72
CA ARG A 242 -2.10 -8.12 -29.65
C ARG A 242 -2.01 -9.21 -30.74
N GLY A 243 -2.46 -10.43 -30.45
CA GLY A 243 -2.21 -11.59 -31.31
C GLY A 243 -0.75 -12.07 -31.28
N CYS A 244 -0.49 -13.22 -31.89
CA CYS A 244 0.82 -13.86 -31.91
C CYS A 244 1.57 -13.56 -33.21
N ALA A 245 2.79 -13.05 -33.10
CA ALA A 245 3.70 -12.96 -34.24
C ALA A 245 4.55 -14.24 -34.29
N SER A 246 4.17 -15.18 -35.16
CA SER A 246 4.83 -16.49 -35.26
C SER A 246 5.91 -16.49 -36.36
N ASN A 247 7.10 -16.99 -36.01
CA ASN A 247 8.12 -17.32 -37.01
C ASN A 247 7.86 -18.74 -37.59
N PRO A 248 8.38 -19.08 -38.79
CA PRO A 248 8.12 -20.37 -39.43
C PRO A 248 8.47 -21.60 -38.56
N LYS A 249 9.55 -21.52 -37.76
CA LYS A 249 9.94 -22.62 -36.85
C LYS A 249 8.94 -22.80 -35.72
N THR A 250 8.47 -21.71 -35.12
CA THR A 250 7.42 -21.75 -34.09
C THR A 250 6.13 -22.30 -34.66
N MET A 251 5.79 -21.94 -35.91
CA MET A 251 4.59 -22.44 -36.58
C MET A 251 4.65 -23.94 -36.83
N GLU A 252 5.79 -24.47 -37.29
CA GLU A 252 6.01 -25.90 -37.46
C GLU A 252 5.93 -26.66 -36.12
N GLN A 253 6.53 -26.12 -35.06
CA GLN A 253 6.46 -26.71 -33.72
C GLN A 253 5.03 -26.73 -33.18
N ASN A 254 4.28 -25.65 -33.36
CA ASN A 254 2.88 -25.59 -32.93
C ASN A 254 2.01 -26.55 -33.75
N TYR A 255 2.27 -26.72 -35.05
CA TYR A 255 1.59 -27.70 -35.89
C TYR A 255 1.86 -29.14 -35.42
N LYS A 256 3.12 -29.50 -35.14
CA LYS A 256 3.46 -30.83 -34.60
C LYS A 256 2.74 -31.11 -33.28
N LYS A 257 2.78 -30.14 -32.34
CA LYS A 257 2.05 -30.25 -31.06
C LYS A 257 0.54 -30.46 -31.26
N PHE A 258 -0.06 -29.81 -32.27
CA PHE A 258 -1.47 -29.98 -32.58
C PHE A 258 -1.77 -31.42 -33.04
N ILE A 259 -0.99 -31.95 -33.99
CA ILE A 259 -1.13 -33.33 -34.49
C ILE A 259 -0.93 -34.37 -33.37
N ASP A 260 0.07 -34.17 -32.51
CA ASP A 260 0.32 -35.05 -31.36
C ASP A 260 -0.88 -35.06 -30.38
N ASN A 261 -1.40 -33.89 -30.05
CA ASN A 261 -2.57 -33.75 -29.18
C ASN A 261 -3.83 -34.38 -29.79
N GLU A 262 -4.05 -34.20 -31.10
CA GLU A 262 -5.16 -34.83 -31.81
C GLU A 262 -5.06 -36.35 -31.77
N THR A 263 -3.85 -36.89 -31.95
CA THR A 263 -3.59 -38.34 -31.90
C THR A 263 -3.87 -38.91 -30.50
N VAL A 264 -3.41 -38.23 -29.44
CA VAL A 264 -3.69 -38.62 -28.05
C VAL A 264 -5.19 -38.53 -27.74
N ALA A 265 -5.88 -37.50 -28.22
CA ALA A 265 -7.32 -37.35 -28.03
C ALA A 265 -8.10 -38.47 -28.72
N LYS A 266 -7.74 -38.83 -29.95
CA LYS A 266 -8.34 -39.96 -30.69
C LYS A 266 -8.10 -41.28 -29.96
N GLN A 267 -6.88 -41.55 -29.50
CA GLN A 267 -6.57 -42.76 -28.73
C GLN A 267 -7.40 -42.86 -27.43
N LYS A 268 -7.54 -41.74 -26.70
CA LYS A 268 -8.41 -41.70 -25.49
C LYS A 268 -9.87 -41.95 -25.83
N GLN A 269 -10.34 -41.38 -26.95
CA GLN A 269 -11.71 -41.59 -27.42
C GLN A 269 -11.94 -43.05 -27.83
N GLU A 270 -11.03 -43.66 -28.59
CA GLU A 270 -11.08 -45.07 -28.97
C GLU A 270 -11.07 -46.00 -27.75
N GLN A 271 -10.20 -45.75 -26.77
CA GLN A 271 -10.17 -46.49 -25.51
C GLN A 271 -11.51 -46.38 -24.75
N ALA A 272 -12.03 -45.17 -24.58
CA ALA A 272 -13.32 -44.94 -23.91
C ALA A 272 -14.48 -45.62 -24.65
N THR A 273 -14.45 -45.61 -25.98
CA THR A 273 -15.48 -46.23 -26.83
C THR A 273 -15.41 -47.76 -26.75
N SER A 274 -14.20 -48.34 -26.76
CA SER A 274 -14.00 -49.79 -26.63
C SER A 274 -14.45 -50.38 -25.29
N SER A 275 -14.39 -49.60 -24.20
CA SER A 275 -14.84 -50.02 -22.87
C SER A 275 -16.37 -50.02 -22.67
N ILE A 276 -17.15 -49.43 -23.58
CA ILE A 276 -18.62 -49.33 -23.47
C ILE A 276 -19.35 -50.48 -24.19
N TYR A 277 -18.70 -51.17 -25.14
CA TYR A 277 -19.34 -52.23 -25.95
C TYR A 277 -19.23 -53.65 -25.38
N THR A 278 -18.78 -53.84 -24.14
CA THR A 278 -18.81 -55.16 -23.48
C THR A 278 -20.11 -55.32 -22.67
N ILE A 279 -21.24 -55.50 -23.37
CA ILE A 279 -22.45 -56.09 -22.77
C ILE A 279 -22.50 -57.53 -23.28
N THR A 280 -22.12 -58.47 -22.42
CA THR A 280 -22.38 -59.91 -22.60
C THR A 280 -23.63 -60.28 -21.83
#